data_AF-A0A5E4Q880-F1
#
_entry.id   AF-A0A5E4Q880-F1
#
_cell.length_a   1.000
_cell.length_b   1.000
_cell.length_c   1.000
_cell.angle_alpha   90.00
_cell.angle_beta   90.00
_cell.angle_gamma   90.00
#
_symmetry.space_group_name_H-M   'P 1'
#
loop_
_entity.id
_entity.type
_entity.pdbx_description
1 polymer ?
#
loop_
_entity_poly.entity_id
_entity_poly.type
_entity_poly.pdbx_seq_one_letter_code
_entity_poly.pdbx_strand_id
1 'polypeptide(L)'
;MKPTPEAQSNGEQQVTGDVIGDTAYSERFVLKILLKLANLDTLKDELQEQTFEEDLCTLWDMTAERDVVLFLLKHDMLNLLSFAWPIIDNPRTVEILIGIIANMCCQKEAVEKLLNMNSLVSSLLEYIKTDDSLLLIQLLRLLNSSIFLATEDSISVWVKLFINSGYSNSLYYILKNSSNKDLLVNALENFNTICTYCNVGKFRTDFFGHFVSVEALESLLTAFIEVTDTQKDSCEIEQLERVLLISLQIILNLVGFDRSKEIYSDNKNEVIKIISQAFKYYENKLVNMKEIDMDLVDIVDSTISITDVMTIHEMCNPDQFYVQSCKMWKTLHCMRDCSKTSVELDAEDLEQVSLQLKASLSKLIFIYIAKCGVEHLLDALDEVTEYYDEISSQVEDESVLATVSKRVSSYRTRLKESVDC
;
A
#
# COMPACT_ATOMS: atom_id res chain seq x y z
N MET A 1 -53.33 23.41 51.50
CA MET A 1 -52.62 22.10 51.59
C MET A 1 -53.30 21.17 50.61
N LYS A 2 -52.69 20.58 49.58
CA LYS A 2 -51.33 20.51 49.01
C LYS A 2 -51.54 20.40 47.47
N PRO A 3 -50.58 20.80 46.63
CA PRO A 3 -50.82 21.27 45.27
C PRO A 3 -50.86 20.18 44.21
N THR A 4 -51.53 20.53 43.11
CA THR A 4 -51.66 19.84 41.81
C THR A 4 -50.29 19.62 41.16
N PRO A 5 -50.03 18.48 40.48
CA PRO A 5 -48.78 18.27 39.78
C PRO A 5 -48.65 19.21 38.59
N GLU A 6 -47.50 19.85 38.51
CA GLU A 6 -47.10 20.81 37.50
C GLU A 6 -47.15 20.22 36.10
N ALA A 7 -47.66 21.03 35.17
CA ALA A 7 -47.54 20.83 33.75
C ALA A 7 -46.05 20.68 33.40
N GLN A 8 -45.71 19.56 32.75
CA GLN A 8 -44.44 19.42 32.03
C GLN A 8 -44.44 20.46 30.91
N SER A 9 -43.83 21.60 31.21
CA SER A 9 -43.58 22.66 30.25
C SER A 9 -42.41 22.26 29.36
N ASN A 10 -42.68 22.35 28.07
CA ASN A 10 -41.75 22.63 26.98
C ASN A 10 -40.70 21.55 26.70
N GLY A 11 -40.94 20.87 25.58
CA GLY A 11 -39.87 20.29 24.80
C GLY A 11 -38.75 21.31 24.63
N GLU A 12 -37.56 20.87 25.00
CA GLU A 12 -36.31 21.47 24.59
C GLU A 12 -36.30 21.42 23.06
N GLN A 13 -36.80 22.49 22.44
CA GLN A 13 -36.29 22.91 21.15
C GLN A 13 -34.83 23.24 21.43
N GLN A 14 -33.97 22.23 21.27
CA GLN A 14 -32.55 22.39 21.13
C GLN A 14 -32.37 23.52 20.10
N VAL A 15 -31.89 24.67 20.56
CA VAL A 15 -31.54 25.77 19.67
C VAL A 15 -30.52 25.16 18.72
N THR A 16 -30.94 24.85 17.50
CA THR A 16 -30.05 24.40 16.42
C THR A 16 -29.13 25.58 16.16
N GLY A 17 -28.01 25.60 16.87
CA GLY A 17 -27.00 26.65 16.80
C GLY A 17 -26.34 26.69 15.43
N ASP A 18 -25.47 27.67 15.22
CA ASP A 18 -24.58 27.77 14.05
C ASP A 18 -23.50 26.69 14.12
N VAL A 19 -23.91 25.42 13.97
CA VAL A 19 -23.08 24.24 14.20
C VAL A 19 -23.42 23.15 13.18
N ILE A 20 -22.40 22.53 12.58
CA ILE A 20 -22.54 21.43 11.62
C ILE A 20 -22.55 20.10 12.37
N GLY A 21 -23.69 19.41 12.37
CA GLY A 21 -23.83 18.08 12.98
C GLY A 21 -23.44 18.08 14.46
N ASP A 22 -22.61 17.12 14.87
CA ASP A 22 -22.11 16.98 16.25
C ASP A 22 -20.74 17.67 16.46
N THR A 23 -20.27 18.45 15.49
CA THR A 23 -18.98 19.16 15.57
C THR A 23 -19.08 20.49 16.30
N ALA A 24 -17.97 21.23 16.45
CA ALA A 24 -17.99 22.63 16.92
C ALA A 24 -17.94 23.65 15.76
N TYR A 25 -18.06 23.18 14.52
CA TYR A 25 -17.81 23.97 13.32
C TYR A 25 -19.03 24.78 12.85
N SER A 26 -18.80 26.03 12.44
CA SER A 26 -19.86 26.97 12.02
C SER A 26 -20.40 26.70 10.62
N GLU A 27 -21.73 26.57 10.49
CA GLU A 27 -22.41 26.49 9.18
C GLU A 27 -22.19 27.76 8.37
N ARG A 28 -22.32 28.93 9.01
CA ARG A 28 -22.17 30.24 8.36
C ARG A 28 -20.79 30.44 7.76
N PHE A 29 -19.75 29.97 8.44
CA PHE A 29 -18.39 30.03 7.93
C PHE A 29 -18.27 29.26 6.60
N VAL A 30 -18.74 28.00 6.58
CA VAL A 30 -18.70 27.17 5.36
C VAL A 30 -19.56 27.76 4.25
N LEU A 31 -20.77 28.21 4.56
CA LEU A 31 -21.67 28.83 3.57
C LEU A 31 -21.09 30.09 2.94
N LYS A 32 -20.33 30.90 3.70
CA LYS A 32 -19.62 32.08 3.16
C LYS A 32 -18.61 31.66 2.08
N ILE A 33 -17.86 30.59 2.31
CA ILE A 33 -16.90 30.06 1.32
C ILE A 33 -17.62 29.55 0.08
N LEU A 34 -18.71 28.79 0.25
CA LEU A 34 -19.51 28.29 -0.88
C LEU A 34 -20.11 29.43 -1.71
N LEU A 35 -20.56 30.52 -1.08
CA LEU A 35 -21.06 31.71 -1.78
C LEU A 35 -19.97 32.39 -2.61
N LYS A 36 -18.73 32.47 -2.10
CA LYS A 36 -17.58 32.98 -2.86
C LYS A 36 -17.28 32.10 -4.07
N LEU A 37 -17.25 30.77 -3.90
CA LEU A 37 -17.04 29.81 -4.99
C LEU A 37 -18.15 29.87 -6.05
N ALA A 38 -19.40 30.18 -5.65
CA ALA A 38 -20.52 30.30 -6.56
C ALA A 38 -20.52 31.61 -7.38
N ASN A 39 -19.88 32.67 -6.89
CA ASN A 39 -19.87 33.98 -7.55
C ASN A 39 -18.67 34.15 -8.49
N LEU A 40 -18.77 33.58 -9.70
CA LEU A 40 -17.68 33.57 -10.68
C LEU A 40 -17.20 34.98 -11.09
N ASP A 41 -18.07 35.99 -11.01
CA ASP A 41 -17.73 37.37 -11.38
C ASP A 41 -16.68 37.98 -10.45
N THR A 42 -16.69 37.61 -9.16
CA THR A 42 -15.76 38.10 -8.14
C THR A 42 -14.75 37.05 -7.70
N LEU A 43 -14.95 35.78 -8.05
CA LEU A 43 -14.12 34.67 -7.59
C LEU A 43 -12.64 34.87 -7.92
N LYS A 44 -12.32 35.44 -9.09
CA LYS A 44 -10.93 35.69 -9.47
C LYS A 44 -10.21 36.66 -8.53
N ASP A 45 -10.92 37.69 -8.05
CA ASP A 45 -10.38 38.64 -7.09
C ASP A 45 -10.24 37.97 -5.71
N GLU A 46 -11.25 37.21 -5.30
CA GLU A 46 -11.24 36.43 -4.04
C GLU A 46 -10.06 35.43 -3.99
N LEU A 47 -9.77 34.74 -5.10
CA LEU A 47 -8.64 33.80 -5.20
C LEU A 47 -7.26 34.46 -5.06
N GLN A 48 -7.17 35.80 -5.20
CA GLN A 48 -5.95 36.55 -4.96
C GLN A 48 -5.84 37.03 -3.50
N GLU A 49 -6.92 36.96 -2.72
CA GLU A 49 -6.92 37.36 -1.33
C GLU A 49 -6.35 36.25 -0.43
N GLN A 50 -5.30 36.56 0.32
CA GLN A 50 -4.72 35.65 1.30
C GLN A 50 -5.75 35.17 2.34
N THR A 51 -6.70 36.04 2.72
CA THR A 51 -7.79 35.71 3.63
C THR A 51 -8.70 34.61 3.10
N PHE A 52 -8.89 34.52 1.78
CA PHE A 52 -9.69 33.44 1.20
C PHE A 52 -8.91 32.13 1.14
N GLU A 53 -7.60 32.18 0.90
CA GLU A 53 -6.73 31.00 1.04
C GLU A 53 -6.75 30.45 2.48
N GLU A 54 -6.68 31.33 3.48
CA GLU A 54 -6.78 30.97 4.91
C GLU A 54 -8.16 30.38 5.26
N ASP A 55 -9.24 30.96 4.72
CA ASP A 55 -10.60 30.42 4.83
C ASP A 55 -10.67 28.99 4.21
N LEU A 56 -10.04 28.77 3.06
CA LEU A 56 -9.98 27.45 2.39
C LEU A 56 -9.12 26.43 3.15
N CYS A 57 -7.98 26.84 3.73
CA CYS A 57 -7.16 25.97 4.57
C CYS A 57 -7.95 25.53 5.82
N THR A 58 -8.66 26.46 6.44
CA THR A 58 -9.55 26.13 7.57
C THR A 58 -10.62 25.14 7.15
N LEU A 59 -11.25 25.34 5.99
CA LEU A 59 -12.23 24.39 5.45
C LEU A 59 -11.62 23.01 5.18
N TRP A 60 -10.38 22.97 4.69
CA TRP A 60 -9.65 21.71 4.50
C TRP A 60 -9.51 20.95 5.82
N ASP A 61 -9.05 21.60 6.89
CA ASP A 61 -8.96 20.97 8.21
C ASP A 61 -10.33 20.45 8.69
N MET A 62 -11.39 21.25 8.50
CA MET A 62 -12.75 20.86 8.89
C MET A 62 -13.26 19.61 8.14
N THR A 63 -12.84 19.41 6.89
CA THR A 63 -13.27 18.24 6.09
C THR A 63 -12.72 16.90 6.56
N ALA A 64 -11.86 16.88 7.58
CA ALA A 64 -11.54 15.65 8.31
C ALA A 64 -12.79 15.06 9.00
N GLU A 65 -13.76 15.89 9.38
CA GLU A 65 -15.00 15.45 10.04
C GLU A 65 -16.08 15.05 9.03
N ARG A 66 -16.68 13.87 9.26
CA ARG A 66 -17.74 13.32 8.38
C ARG A 66 -18.92 14.27 8.24
N ASP A 67 -19.36 14.91 9.33
CA ASP A 67 -20.52 15.81 9.31
C ASP A 67 -20.30 17.03 8.41
N VAL A 68 -19.06 17.55 8.36
CA VAL A 68 -18.69 18.66 7.46
C VAL A 68 -18.74 18.20 6.02
N VAL A 69 -18.23 17.01 5.70
CA VAL A 69 -18.33 16.44 4.35
C VAL A 69 -19.78 16.28 3.91
N LEU A 70 -20.65 15.73 4.77
CA LEU A 70 -22.07 15.58 4.47
C LEU A 70 -22.76 16.93 4.26
N PHE A 71 -22.40 17.94 5.06
CA PHE A 71 -22.88 19.31 4.88
C PHE A 71 -22.46 19.90 3.52
N LEU A 72 -21.19 19.74 3.13
CA LEU A 72 -20.70 20.18 1.81
C LEU A 72 -21.40 19.48 0.65
N LEU A 73 -21.66 18.16 0.78
CA LEU A 73 -22.40 17.40 -0.23
C LEU A 73 -23.84 17.87 -0.37
N LYS A 74 -24.52 18.15 0.75
CA LYS A 74 -25.88 18.71 0.81
C LYS A 74 -25.96 20.07 0.12
N HIS A 75 -24.88 20.85 0.16
CA HIS A 75 -24.78 22.16 -0.47
C HIS A 75 -24.07 22.15 -1.84
N ASP A 76 -24.01 21.00 -2.51
CA ASP A 76 -23.54 20.86 -3.89
C ASP A 76 -22.13 21.41 -4.16
N MET A 77 -21.25 21.36 -3.15
CA MET A 77 -19.89 21.90 -3.24
C MET A 77 -19.12 21.37 -4.46
N LEU A 78 -19.19 20.07 -4.78
CA LEU A 78 -18.50 19.52 -5.95
C LEU A 78 -18.98 20.14 -7.27
N ASN A 79 -20.28 20.41 -7.42
CA ASN A 79 -20.83 21.10 -8.59
C ASN A 79 -20.31 22.54 -8.66
N LEU A 80 -20.29 23.26 -7.53
CA LEU A 80 -19.73 24.60 -7.45
C LEU A 80 -18.25 24.60 -7.87
N LEU A 81 -17.46 23.65 -7.36
CA LEU A 81 -16.07 23.51 -7.76
C LEU A 81 -15.93 23.20 -9.24
N SER A 82 -16.76 22.32 -9.82
CA SER A 82 -16.70 22.05 -11.26
C SER A 82 -17.02 23.28 -12.12
N PHE A 83 -17.89 24.19 -11.66
CA PHE A 83 -18.15 25.45 -12.35
C PHE A 83 -17.01 26.46 -12.17
N ALA A 84 -16.42 26.51 -10.98
CA ALA A 84 -15.32 27.40 -10.63
C ALA A 84 -13.97 26.96 -11.21
N TRP A 85 -13.77 25.65 -11.45
CA TRP A 85 -12.49 25.05 -11.82
C TRP A 85 -11.74 25.76 -12.95
N PRO A 86 -12.39 26.17 -14.06
CA PRO A 86 -11.68 26.83 -15.16
C PRO A 86 -11.05 28.19 -14.80
N ILE A 87 -11.44 28.81 -13.69
CA ILE A 87 -10.93 30.10 -13.23
C ILE A 87 -9.80 29.92 -12.20
N ILE A 88 -9.72 28.76 -11.56
CA ILE A 88 -8.73 28.46 -10.53
C ILE A 88 -7.41 28.06 -11.22
N ASP A 89 -6.42 28.96 -11.18
CA ASP A 89 -5.11 28.77 -11.80
C ASP A 89 -3.94 28.79 -10.80
N ASN A 90 -4.17 29.22 -9.55
CA ASN A 90 -3.16 29.26 -8.51
C ASN A 90 -2.83 27.84 -7.99
N PRO A 91 -1.56 27.36 -8.08
CA PRO A 91 -1.18 26.02 -7.65
C PRO A 91 -1.51 25.69 -6.19
N ARG A 92 -1.32 26.66 -5.28
CA ARG A 92 -1.64 26.50 -3.85
C ARG A 92 -3.13 26.35 -3.62
N THR A 93 -3.95 27.14 -4.31
CA THR A 93 -5.41 26.99 -4.23
C THR A 93 -5.87 25.67 -4.82
N VAL A 94 -5.30 25.23 -5.94
CA VAL A 94 -5.59 23.91 -6.52
C VAL A 94 -5.23 22.81 -5.53
N GLU A 95 -4.04 22.86 -4.93
CA GLU A 95 -3.60 21.91 -3.90
C GLU A 95 -4.62 21.81 -2.75
N ILE A 96 -5.03 22.94 -2.18
CA ILE A 96 -6.01 22.99 -1.09
C ILE A 96 -7.36 22.39 -1.51
N LEU A 97 -7.86 22.76 -2.70
CA LEU A 97 -9.14 22.27 -3.18
C LEU A 97 -9.11 20.77 -3.50
N ILE A 98 -8.02 20.26 -4.07
CA ILE A 98 -7.84 18.81 -4.24
C ILE A 98 -7.78 18.12 -2.87
N GLY A 99 -7.08 18.71 -1.90
CA GLY A 99 -7.02 18.20 -0.53
C GLY A 99 -8.40 18.12 0.14
N ILE A 100 -9.25 19.14 -0.04
CA ILE A 100 -10.64 19.12 0.42
C ILE A 100 -11.41 17.98 -0.27
N ILE A 101 -11.32 17.86 -1.60
CA ILE A 101 -12.02 16.78 -2.32
C ILE A 101 -11.51 15.40 -1.88
N ALA A 102 -10.21 15.25 -1.62
CA ALA A 102 -9.61 14.00 -1.14
C ALA A 102 -10.20 13.58 0.21
N ASN A 103 -10.31 14.52 1.17
CA ASN A 103 -10.96 14.28 2.45
C ASN A 103 -12.45 13.95 2.29
N MET A 104 -13.15 14.65 1.38
CA MET A 104 -14.55 14.33 1.07
C MET A 104 -14.69 12.89 0.54
N CYS A 105 -13.76 12.44 -0.30
CA CYS A 105 -13.74 11.09 -0.88
C CYS A 105 -13.44 9.97 0.13
N CYS A 106 -13.23 10.29 1.40
CA CYS A 106 -13.32 9.31 2.49
C CYS A 106 -14.77 8.90 2.81
N GLN A 107 -15.76 9.50 2.14
CA GLN A 107 -17.18 9.14 2.22
C GLN A 107 -17.66 8.62 0.87
N LYS A 108 -18.33 7.45 0.88
CA LYS A 108 -18.78 6.77 -0.34
C LYS A 108 -19.69 7.66 -1.20
N GLU A 109 -20.54 8.44 -0.55
CA GLU A 109 -21.47 9.38 -1.19
C GLU A 109 -20.73 10.46 -2.01
N ALA A 110 -19.55 10.90 -1.54
CA ALA A 110 -18.72 11.85 -2.27
C ALA A 110 -18.04 11.22 -3.49
N VAL A 111 -17.54 9.99 -3.34
CA VAL A 111 -16.91 9.24 -4.45
C VAL A 111 -17.89 9.01 -5.59
N GLU A 112 -19.11 8.55 -5.27
CA GLU A 112 -20.17 8.36 -6.26
C GLU A 112 -20.55 9.67 -6.95
N LYS A 113 -20.66 10.77 -6.20
CA LYS A 113 -20.98 12.10 -6.77
C LYS A 113 -19.85 12.60 -7.66
N LEU A 114 -18.59 12.50 -7.23
CA LEU A 114 -17.41 12.93 -7.98
C LEU A 114 -17.28 12.16 -9.30
N LEU A 115 -17.48 10.85 -9.30
CA LEU A 115 -17.35 10.03 -10.50
C LEU A 115 -18.46 10.27 -11.54
N ASN A 116 -19.58 10.87 -11.15
CA ASN A 116 -20.58 11.35 -12.11
C ASN A 116 -20.16 12.66 -12.80
N MET A 117 -19.04 13.27 -12.40
CA MET A 117 -18.52 14.55 -12.90
C MET A 117 -17.29 14.35 -13.80
N ASN A 118 -17.46 13.63 -14.92
CA ASN A 118 -16.37 13.24 -15.82
C ASN A 118 -15.40 14.38 -16.19
N SER A 119 -15.92 15.60 -16.42
CA SER A 119 -15.08 16.76 -16.76
C SER A 119 -14.18 17.18 -15.61
N LEU A 120 -14.70 17.24 -14.39
CA LEU A 120 -13.92 17.59 -13.21
C LEU A 120 -12.86 16.52 -12.94
N VAL A 121 -13.24 15.24 -12.94
CA VAL A 121 -12.30 14.14 -12.68
C VAL A 121 -11.19 14.08 -13.74
N SER A 122 -11.52 14.30 -15.01
CA SER A 122 -10.52 14.34 -16.08
C SER A 122 -9.55 15.51 -15.87
N SER A 123 -10.06 16.70 -15.52
CA SER A 123 -9.21 17.86 -15.21
C SER A 123 -8.32 17.63 -13.98
N LEU A 124 -8.84 16.97 -12.94
CA LEU A 124 -8.07 16.60 -11.76
C LEU A 124 -6.92 15.64 -12.11
N LEU A 125 -7.19 14.64 -12.95
CA LEU A 125 -6.18 13.67 -13.37
C LEU A 125 -5.06 14.28 -14.21
N GLU A 126 -5.30 15.35 -14.96
CA GLU A 126 -4.25 16.02 -15.74
C GLU A 126 -3.13 16.58 -14.86
N TYR A 127 -3.41 16.88 -13.59
CA TYR A 127 -2.40 17.33 -12.64
C TYR A 127 -1.35 16.26 -12.29
N ILE A 128 -1.54 14.98 -12.65
CA ILE A 128 -0.50 13.96 -12.46
C ILE A 128 0.80 14.28 -13.24
N LYS A 129 0.73 15.20 -14.21
CA LYS A 129 1.84 15.65 -15.06
C LYS A 129 2.55 16.89 -14.52
N THR A 130 2.16 17.43 -13.37
CA THR A 130 2.83 18.59 -12.75
C THR A 130 4.13 18.18 -12.07
N ASP A 131 5.03 19.14 -11.86
CA ASP A 131 6.25 18.98 -11.05
C ASP A 131 6.04 19.40 -9.58
N ASP A 132 4.87 19.94 -9.24
CA ASP A 132 4.52 20.35 -7.88
C ASP A 132 4.24 19.13 -6.98
N SER A 133 5.18 18.83 -6.09
CA SER A 133 5.08 17.66 -5.21
C SER A 133 3.90 17.72 -4.24
N LEU A 134 3.53 18.91 -3.73
CA LEU A 134 2.44 19.03 -2.77
C LEU A 134 1.10 18.74 -3.43
N LEU A 135 0.93 19.27 -4.65
CA LEU A 135 -0.26 19.02 -5.46
C LEU A 135 -0.36 17.53 -5.84
N LEU A 136 0.74 16.94 -6.30
CA LEU A 136 0.79 15.51 -6.61
C LEU A 136 0.41 14.64 -5.42
N ILE A 137 0.90 14.95 -4.21
CA ILE A 137 0.52 14.23 -2.99
C ILE A 137 -0.99 14.29 -2.76
N GLN A 138 -1.62 15.46 -2.89
CA GLN A 138 -3.08 15.56 -2.71
C GLN A 138 -3.86 14.82 -3.79
N LEU A 139 -3.38 14.83 -5.04
CA LEU A 139 -3.99 14.07 -6.12
C LEU A 139 -3.92 12.56 -5.85
N LEU A 140 -2.76 12.05 -5.43
CA LEU A 140 -2.57 10.63 -5.11
C LEU A 140 -3.45 10.20 -3.92
N ARG A 141 -3.56 11.04 -2.88
CA ARG A 141 -4.50 10.83 -1.76
C ARG A 141 -5.95 10.76 -2.22
N LEU A 142 -6.38 11.68 -3.09
CA LEU A 142 -7.72 11.67 -3.68
C LEU A 142 -8.00 10.36 -4.41
N LEU A 143 -7.05 9.90 -5.23
CA LEU A 143 -7.19 8.66 -5.98
C LEU A 143 -7.25 7.44 -5.05
N ASN A 144 -6.42 7.39 -4.00
CA ASN A 144 -6.43 6.30 -3.03
C ASN A 144 -7.78 6.18 -2.33
N SER A 145 -8.27 7.27 -1.74
CA SER A 145 -9.57 7.29 -1.05
C SER A 145 -10.72 6.94 -2.00
N SER A 146 -10.69 7.49 -3.22
CA SER A 146 -11.74 7.27 -4.21
C SER A 146 -11.79 5.84 -4.73
N ILE A 147 -10.64 5.20 -4.97
CA ILE A 147 -10.56 3.81 -5.43
C ILE A 147 -10.93 2.84 -4.31
N PHE A 148 -10.44 3.10 -3.09
CA PHE A 148 -10.71 2.25 -1.92
C PHE A 148 -12.22 2.09 -1.64
N LEU A 149 -13.00 3.17 -1.78
CA LEU A 149 -14.45 3.15 -1.56
C LEU A 149 -15.27 2.94 -2.85
N ALA A 150 -14.64 2.71 -3.99
CA ALA A 150 -15.32 2.55 -5.27
C ALA A 150 -16.14 1.25 -5.32
N THR A 151 -17.34 1.35 -5.90
CA THR A 151 -18.10 0.17 -6.35
C THR A 151 -17.45 -0.41 -7.62
N GLU A 152 -17.85 -1.63 -8.01
CA GLU A 152 -17.33 -2.24 -9.25
C GLU A 152 -17.58 -1.37 -10.49
N ASP A 153 -18.72 -0.69 -10.57
CA ASP A 153 -19.04 0.23 -11.65
C ASP A 153 -18.12 1.46 -11.63
N SER A 154 -17.84 2.00 -10.44
CA SER A 154 -16.89 3.09 -10.23
C SER A 154 -15.45 2.71 -10.63
N ILE A 155 -15.00 1.50 -10.32
CA ILE A 155 -13.70 0.98 -10.76
C ILE A 155 -13.61 0.96 -12.30
N SER A 156 -14.70 0.60 -12.99
CA SER A 156 -14.73 0.62 -14.46
C SER A 156 -14.49 2.02 -15.05
N VAL A 157 -14.94 3.07 -14.36
CA VAL A 157 -14.72 4.46 -14.75
C VAL A 157 -13.26 4.83 -14.52
N TRP A 158 -12.69 4.49 -13.36
CA TRP A 158 -11.28 4.74 -13.06
C TRP A 158 -10.33 4.09 -14.06
N VAL A 159 -10.52 2.81 -14.38
CA VAL A 159 -9.67 2.10 -15.35
C VAL A 159 -9.69 2.79 -16.71
N LYS A 160 -10.87 3.20 -17.21
CA LYS A 160 -10.98 3.96 -18.46
C LYS A 160 -10.27 5.31 -18.39
N LEU A 161 -10.40 6.01 -17.27
CA LEU A 161 -9.74 7.29 -17.07
C LEU A 161 -8.21 7.15 -17.07
N PHE A 162 -7.65 6.14 -16.39
CA PHE A 162 -6.22 5.87 -16.39
C PHE A 162 -5.70 5.58 -17.80
N ILE A 163 -6.41 4.72 -18.54
CA ILE A 163 -6.03 4.39 -19.92
C ILE A 163 -6.03 5.65 -20.80
N ASN A 164 -7.08 6.46 -20.72
CA ASN A 164 -7.23 7.65 -21.55
C ASN A 164 -6.19 8.74 -21.23
N SER A 165 -5.79 8.87 -19.97
CA SER A 165 -4.82 9.88 -19.54
C SER A 165 -3.36 9.44 -19.69
N GLY A 166 -3.11 8.14 -19.92
CA GLY A 166 -1.75 7.59 -19.91
C GLY A 166 -1.15 7.53 -18.50
N TYR A 167 -2.00 7.32 -17.49
CA TYR A 167 -1.66 7.52 -16.07
C TYR A 167 -0.42 6.75 -15.61
N SER A 168 -0.27 5.49 -16.04
CA SER A 168 0.88 4.66 -15.66
C SER A 168 2.21 5.30 -16.01
N ASN A 169 2.33 5.97 -17.16
CA ASN A 169 3.56 6.65 -17.57
C ASN A 169 3.93 7.79 -16.59
N SER A 170 2.94 8.58 -16.16
CA SER A 170 3.16 9.65 -15.20
C SER A 170 3.50 9.11 -13.81
N LEU A 171 2.82 8.05 -13.37
CA LEU A 171 3.13 7.37 -12.11
C LEU A 171 4.56 6.81 -12.10
N TYR A 172 4.97 6.12 -13.16
CA TYR A 172 6.34 5.60 -13.27
C TYR A 172 7.37 6.71 -13.35
N TYR A 173 7.04 7.84 -14.01
CA TYR A 173 7.91 9.00 -14.03
C TYR A 173 8.15 9.56 -12.61
N ILE A 174 7.10 9.68 -11.79
CA ILE A 174 7.22 10.12 -10.39
C ILE A 174 8.11 9.13 -9.61
N LEU A 175 7.81 7.84 -9.68
CA LEU A 175 8.55 6.78 -8.97
C LEU A 175 10.03 6.72 -9.38
N LYS A 176 10.34 6.99 -10.66
CA LYS A 176 11.71 6.92 -11.19
C LYS A 176 12.55 8.18 -10.95
N ASN A 177 11.93 9.36 -10.80
CA ASN A 177 12.66 10.64 -10.85
C ASN A 177 12.48 11.53 -9.60
N SER A 178 11.52 11.24 -8.72
CA SER A 178 11.34 12.04 -7.50
C SER A 178 12.40 11.70 -6.45
N SER A 179 12.88 12.73 -5.74
CA SER A 179 13.64 12.59 -4.49
C SER A 179 12.83 13.06 -3.28
N ASN A 180 11.53 13.37 -3.45
CA ASN A 180 10.66 13.76 -2.35
C ASN A 180 10.06 12.50 -1.70
N LYS A 181 10.45 12.24 -0.44
CA LYS A 181 9.99 11.10 0.37
C LYS A 181 8.48 10.90 0.32
N ASP A 182 7.75 11.95 0.69
CA ASP A 182 6.32 11.86 0.93
C ASP A 182 5.58 11.65 -0.38
N LEU A 183 6.07 12.25 -1.47
CA LEU A 183 5.58 11.99 -2.82
C LEU A 183 5.82 10.53 -3.24
N LEU A 184 7.02 9.99 -3.00
CA LEU A 184 7.34 8.59 -3.35
C LEU A 184 6.48 7.61 -2.56
N VAL A 185 6.29 7.82 -1.25
CA VAL A 185 5.45 6.95 -0.42
C VAL A 185 3.99 7.00 -0.89
N ASN A 186 3.44 8.19 -1.15
CA ASN A 186 2.08 8.31 -1.67
C ASN A 186 1.93 7.67 -3.07
N ALA A 187 2.97 7.76 -3.92
CA ALA A 187 2.96 7.15 -5.24
C ALA A 187 3.02 5.61 -5.16
N LEU A 188 3.81 5.06 -4.24
CA LEU A 188 3.85 3.61 -3.98
C LEU A 188 2.53 3.10 -3.41
N GLU A 189 1.94 3.80 -2.45
CA GLU A 189 0.61 3.48 -1.90
C GLU A 189 -0.46 3.53 -3.00
N ASN A 190 -0.38 4.51 -3.90
CA ASN A 190 -1.28 4.62 -5.03
C ASN A 190 -1.11 3.47 -6.03
N PHE A 191 0.13 3.10 -6.34
CA PHE A 191 0.38 1.98 -7.23
C PHE A 191 -0.16 0.67 -6.62
N ASN A 192 0.05 0.44 -5.33
CA ASN A 192 -0.48 -0.71 -4.62
C ASN A 192 -2.01 -0.72 -4.58
N THR A 193 -2.64 0.44 -4.36
CA THR A 193 -4.11 0.58 -4.39
C THR A 193 -4.65 0.23 -5.77
N ILE A 194 -4.05 0.75 -6.84
CA ILE A 194 -4.44 0.43 -8.21
C ILE A 194 -4.24 -1.07 -8.49
N CYS A 195 -3.12 -1.66 -8.08
CA CYS A 195 -2.87 -3.09 -8.20
C CYS A 195 -3.95 -3.92 -7.49
N THR A 196 -4.31 -3.53 -6.27
CA THR A 196 -5.26 -4.29 -5.44
C THR A 196 -6.70 -4.21 -5.96
N TYR A 197 -7.16 -3.02 -6.35
CA TYR A 197 -8.56 -2.79 -6.67
C TYR A 197 -8.88 -2.81 -8.16
N CYS A 198 -7.92 -2.52 -9.04
CA CYS A 198 -8.14 -2.50 -10.49
C CYS A 198 -7.72 -3.81 -11.18
N ASN A 199 -6.88 -4.65 -10.56
CA ASN A 199 -6.47 -5.95 -11.12
C ASN A 199 -7.48 -7.08 -10.84
N VAL A 200 -8.76 -6.86 -11.15
CA VAL A 200 -9.84 -7.80 -10.77
C VAL A 200 -10.77 -8.13 -11.94
N GLY A 201 -11.24 -9.38 -11.96
CA GLY A 201 -12.33 -9.86 -12.81
C GLY A 201 -12.24 -9.39 -14.28
N LYS A 202 -13.24 -8.61 -14.70
CA LYS A 202 -13.38 -8.11 -16.08
C LYS A 202 -12.37 -7.02 -16.48
N PHE A 203 -11.67 -6.40 -15.53
CA PHE A 203 -10.71 -5.33 -15.79
C PHE A 203 -9.27 -5.83 -15.92
N ARG A 204 -9.04 -7.12 -15.65
CA ARG A 204 -7.70 -7.72 -15.63
C ARG A 204 -6.92 -7.51 -16.93
N THR A 205 -7.58 -7.57 -18.09
CA THR A 205 -6.94 -7.35 -19.39
C THR A 205 -6.55 -5.89 -19.60
N ASP A 206 -7.43 -4.96 -19.22
CA ASP A 206 -7.19 -3.53 -19.33
C ASP A 206 -6.06 -3.09 -18.38
N PHE A 207 -6.08 -3.60 -17.14
CA PHE A 207 -5.00 -3.44 -16.18
C PHE A 207 -3.67 -3.95 -16.74
N PHE A 208 -3.64 -5.17 -17.28
CA PHE A 208 -2.44 -5.75 -17.87
C PHE A 208 -1.86 -4.85 -18.97
N GLY A 209 -2.72 -4.41 -19.91
CA GLY A 209 -2.28 -3.58 -21.03
C GLY A 209 -1.77 -2.18 -20.62
N HIS A 210 -2.14 -1.69 -19.43
CA HIS A 210 -1.81 -0.34 -19.00
C HIS A 210 -0.72 -0.27 -17.92
N PHE A 211 -0.69 -1.23 -17.00
CA PHE A 211 0.18 -1.21 -15.81
C PHE A 211 1.25 -2.31 -15.79
N VAL A 212 1.20 -3.31 -16.68
CA VAL A 212 2.20 -4.39 -16.71
C VAL A 212 3.19 -4.11 -17.84
N SER A 213 4.34 -3.58 -17.44
CA SER A 213 5.47 -3.22 -18.32
C SER A 213 6.79 -3.35 -17.56
N VAL A 214 7.93 -3.43 -18.26
CA VAL A 214 9.27 -3.47 -17.66
C VAL A 214 9.51 -2.22 -16.81
N GLU A 215 9.06 -1.07 -17.30
CA GLU A 215 9.14 0.23 -16.63
C GLU A 215 8.47 0.24 -15.26
N ALA A 216 7.42 -0.58 -15.07
CA ALA A 216 6.74 -0.72 -13.78
C ALA A 216 7.69 -1.25 -12.69
N LEU A 217 8.45 -2.31 -12.97
CA LEU A 217 9.41 -2.87 -12.01
C LEU A 217 10.64 -1.98 -11.84
N GLU A 218 11.14 -1.38 -12.92
CA GLU A 218 12.28 -0.47 -12.83
C GLU A 218 11.95 0.75 -11.94
N SER A 219 10.79 1.36 -12.17
CA SER A 219 10.36 2.54 -11.42
C SER A 219 10.04 2.19 -9.96
N LEU A 220 9.41 1.03 -9.72
CA LEU A 220 9.20 0.49 -8.37
C LEU A 220 10.53 0.32 -7.61
N LEU A 221 11.52 -0.36 -8.21
CA LEU A 221 12.83 -0.55 -7.58
C LEU A 221 13.49 0.80 -7.27
N THR A 222 13.43 1.74 -8.21
CA THR A 222 14.06 3.05 -8.04
C THR A 222 13.46 3.79 -6.84
N ALA A 223 12.13 3.90 -6.78
CA ALA A 223 11.43 4.51 -5.65
C ALA A 223 11.70 3.76 -4.34
N PHE A 224 11.67 2.43 -4.37
CA PHE A 224 11.93 1.58 -3.22
C PHE A 224 13.30 1.86 -2.63
N ILE A 225 14.37 1.80 -3.42
CA ILE A 225 15.74 2.06 -2.96
C ILE A 225 15.86 3.49 -2.42
N GLU A 226 15.29 4.47 -3.12
CA GLU A 226 15.34 5.86 -2.66
C GLU A 226 14.73 6.02 -1.27
N VAL A 227 13.59 5.37 -0.99
CA VAL A 227 12.95 5.41 0.33
C VAL A 227 13.71 4.55 1.36
N THR A 228 14.10 3.32 1.02
CA THR A 228 14.62 2.34 1.99
C THR A 228 16.11 2.46 2.28
N ASP A 229 16.89 3.04 1.35
CA ASP A 229 18.35 3.21 1.48
C ASP A 229 18.74 4.68 1.59
N THR A 230 18.30 5.54 0.66
CA THR A 230 18.71 6.96 0.67
C THR A 230 18.03 7.75 1.78
N GLN A 231 16.73 7.51 1.99
CA GLN A 231 15.89 8.30 2.91
C GLN A 231 15.46 7.53 4.16
N LYS A 232 16.13 6.42 4.46
CA LYS A 232 15.78 5.55 5.58
C LYS A 232 15.69 6.29 6.92
N ASP A 233 16.64 7.18 7.20
CA ASP A 233 16.73 7.88 8.49
C ASP A 233 15.67 8.99 8.65
N SER A 234 15.02 9.41 7.56
CA SER A 234 13.92 10.38 7.59
C SER A 234 12.54 9.72 7.50
N CYS A 235 12.48 8.39 7.35
CA CYS A 235 11.24 7.62 7.35
C CYS A 235 10.86 7.22 8.78
N GLU A 236 9.57 7.38 9.10
CA GLU A 236 9.02 6.74 10.29
C GLU A 236 9.04 5.21 10.10
N ILE A 237 9.18 4.46 11.19
CA ILE A 237 9.27 2.99 11.14
C ILE A 237 8.05 2.39 10.44
N GLU A 238 6.85 2.84 10.81
CA GLU A 238 5.58 2.40 10.21
C GLU A 238 5.52 2.69 8.70
N GLN A 239 6.06 3.84 8.28
CA GLN A 239 6.14 4.24 6.88
C GLN A 239 7.09 3.31 6.10
N LEU A 240 8.26 3.01 6.67
CA LEU A 240 9.25 2.12 6.07
C LEU A 240 8.68 0.70 5.93
N GLU A 241 8.08 0.15 6.98
CA GLU A 241 7.47 -1.19 6.99
C GLU A 241 6.36 -1.31 5.96
N ARG A 242 5.50 -0.29 5.88
CA ARG A 242 4.48 -0.20 4.83
C ARG A 242 5.09 -0.25 3.44
N VAL A 243 6.16 0.50 3.18
CA VAL A 243 6.86 0.50 1.88
C VAL A 243 7.42 -0.88 1.53
N LEU A 244 7.99 -1.60 2.50
CA LEU A 244 8.47 -2.97 2.30
C LEU A 244 7.33 -3.90 1.88
N LEU A 245 6.20 -3.86 2.61
CA LEU A 245 5.03 -4.69 2.35
C LEU A 245 4.40 -4.39 0.99
N ILE A 246 4.05 -3.12 0.73
CA ILE A 246 3.32 -2.75 -0.49
C ILE A 246 4.17 -2.97 -1.75
N SER A 247 5.51 -2.86 -1.66
CA SER A 247 6.39 -3.11 -2.81
C SER A 247 6.35 -4.58 -3.23
N LEU A 248 6.36 -5.51 -2.26
CA LEU A 248 6.18 -6.93 -2.57
C LEU A 248 4.78 -7.23 -3.11
N GLN A 249 3.74 -6.59 -2.56
CA GLN A 249 2.37 -6.75 -3.03
C GLN A 249 2.18 -6.23 -4.47
N ILE A 250 2.82 -5.13 -4.84
CA ILE A 250 2.84 -4.63 -6.23
C ILE A 250 3.51 -5.66 -7.13
N ILE A 251 4.69 -6.18 -6.78
CA ILE A 251 5.38 -7.21 -7.59
C ILE A 251 4.49 -8.42 -7.77
N LEU A 252 3.87 -8.92 -6.70
CA LEU A 252 2.97 -10.07 -6.75
C LEU A 252 1.84 -9.86 -7.76
N ASN A 253 1.25 -8.66 -7.79
CA ASN A 253 0.21 -8.29 -8.75
C ASN A 253 0.73 -8.21 -10.19
N LEU A 254 1.92 -7.64 -10.39
CA LEU A 254 2.53 -7.50 -11.72
C LEU A 254 2.94 -8.85 -12.31
N VAL A 255 3.43 -9.79 -11.50
CA VAL A 255 3.87 -11.11 -11.97
C VAL A 255 2.73 -12.11 -12.12
N GLY A 256 1.53 -11.79 -11.63
CA GLY A 256 0.37 -12.68 -11.62
C GLY A 256 -0.26 -13.03 -12.98
N PHE A 257 0.35 -12.63 -14.11
CA PHE A 257 -0.15 -12.94 -15.45
C PHE A 257 0.74 -13.94 -16.17
N ASP A 258 0.15 -14.79 -17.01
CA ASP A 258 0.90 -15.81 -17.77
C ASP A 258 2.04 -15.20 -18.60
N ARG A 259 1.79 -14.03 -19.20
CA ARG A 259 2.78 -13.30 -20.01
C ARG A 259 3.81 -12.52 -19.20
N SER A 260 3.60 -12.33 -17.89
CA SER A 260 4.54 -11.56 -17.05
C SER A 260 5.90 -12.24 -16.97
N LYS A 261 5.98 -13.57 -17.09
CA LYS A 261 7.25 -14.31 -17.10
C LYS A 261 8.14 -13.92 -18.28
N GLU A 262 7.54 -13.64 -19.44
CA GLU A 262 8.26 -13.19 -20.64
C GLU A 262 8.63 -11.71 -20.55
N ILE A 263 7.73 -10.87 -20.01
CA ILE A 263 7.96 -9.43 -19.86
C ILE A 263 9.11 -9.16 -18.89
N TYR A 264 9.15 -9.89 -17.77
CA TYR A 264 10.07 -9.66 -16.67
C TYR A 264 11.26 -10.64 -16.62
N SER A 265 11.58 -11.30 -17.75
CA SER A 265 12.68 -12.28 -17.79
C SER A 265 14.01 -11.69 -17.33
N ASP A 266 14.22 -10.42 -17.66
CA ASP A 266 15.48 -9.70 -17.43
C ASP A 266 15.44 -8.88 -16.13
N ASN A 267 14.27 -8.78 -15.47
CA ASN A 267 14.06 -7.98 -14.26
C ASN A 267 14.18 -8.78 -12.95
N LYS A 268 14.71 -10.01 -13.00
CA LYS A 268 14.83 -10.87 -11.82
C LYS A 268 15.72 -10.25 -10.73
N ASN A 269 16.78 -9.55 -11.13
CA ASN A 269 17.72 -8.91 -10.20
C ASN A 269 17.06 -7.77 -9.40
N GLU A 270 16.18 -7.02 -10.04
CA GLU A 270 15.41 -5.94 -9.45
C GLU A 270 14.52 -6.49 -8.33
N VAL A 271 13.82 -7.58 -8.62
CA VAL A 271 12.95 -8.25 -7.65
C VAL A 271 13.74 -8.86 -6.50
N ILE A 272 14.89 -9.49 -6.79
CA ILE A 272 15.79 -10.03 -5.74
C ILE A 272 16.24 -8.94 -4.78
N LYS A 273 16.58 -7.73 -5.27
CA LYS A 273 16.99 -6.61 -4.41
C LYS A 273 15.89 -6.18 -3.45
N ILE A 274 14.65 -6.06 -3.93
CA ILE A 274 13.49 -5.69 -3.09
C ILE A 274 13.26 -6.75 -2.01
N ILE A 275 13.22 -8.02 -2.40
CA ILE A 275 13.04 -9.15 -1.46
C ILE A 275 14.19 -9.16 -0.43
N SER A 276 15.45 -9.03 -0.88
CA SER A 276 16.61 -9.09 0.01
C SER A 276 16.58 -7.99 1.05
N GLN A 277 16.26 -6.75 0.65
CA GLN A 277 16.18 -5.63 1.57
C GLN A 277 15.06 -5.80 2.59
N ALA A 278 13.89 -6.27 2.17
CA ALA A 278 12.79 -6.59 3.08
C ALA A 278 13.19 -7.69 4.08
N PHE A 279 13.78 -8.79 3.60
CA PHE A 279 14.19 -9.90 4.48
C PHE A 279 15.29 -9.50 5.44
N LYS A 280 16.22 -8.63 5.04
CA LYS A 280 17.25 -8.09 5.93
C LYS A 280 16.64 -7.23 7.04
N TYR A 281 15.62 -6.43 6.73
CA TYR A 281 14.89 -5.64 7.72
C TYR A 281 14.21 -6.54 8.76
N TYR A 282 13.41 -7.50 8.29
CA TYR A 282 12.64 -8.38 9.17
C TYR A 282 13.51 -9.42 9.89
N GLU A 283 14.64 -9.85 9.32
CA GLU A 283 15.66 -10.61 10.06
C GLU A 283 16.12 -9.79 11.26
N ASN A 284 16.49 -8.52 11.08
CA ASN A 284 16.95 -7.70 12.20
C ASN A 284 15.84 -7.50 13.26
N LYS A 285 14.62 -7.21 12.82
CA LYS A 285 13.46 -7.02 13.72
C LYS A 285 13.17 -8.28 14.54
N LEU A 286 13.10 -9.45 13.90
CA LEU A 286 12.79 -10.71 14.56
C LEU A 286 13.97 -11.29 15.35
N VAL A 287 15.15 -11.34 14.74
CA VAL A 287 16.34 -12.02 15.31
C VAL A 287 16.99 -11.17 16.38
N ASN A 288 17.20 -9.88 16.13
CA ASN A 288 17.94 -9.00 17.04
C ASN A 288 17.02 -8.26 18.01
N MET A 289 15.87 -7.74 17.53
CA MET A 289 14.94 -6.99 18.38
C MET A 289 13.90 -7.88 19.08
N LYS A 290 13.77 -9.15 18.67
CA LYS A 290 12.80 -10.12 19.22
C LYS A 290 11.35 -9.68 19.06
N GLU A 291 11.07 -8.93 18.00
CA GLU A 291 9.74 -8.44 17.67
C GLU A 291 9.19 -9.21 16.47
N ILE A 292 7.97 -9.75 16.62
CA ILE A 292 7.26 -10.43 15.53
C ILE A 292 6.29 -9.42 14.93
N ASP A 293 6.45 -9.19 13.63
CA ASP A 293 5.53 -8.37 12.85
C ASP A 293 4.40 -9.24 12.30
N MET A 294 3.16 -8.75 12.37
CA MET A 294 1.98 -9.48 11.89
C MET A 294 2.00 -9.62 10.37
N ASP A 295 2.55 -8.64 9.65
CA ASP A 295 2.59 -8.64 8.18
C ASP A 295 3.71 -9.55 7.64
N LEU A 296 4.59 -10.06 8.50
CA LEU A 296 5.73 -10.88 8.07
C LEU A 296 5.29 -12.21 7.43
N VAL A 297 4.14 -12.76 7.83
CA VAL A 297 3.57 -13.94 7.17
C VAL A 297 3.24 -13.63 5.71
N ASP A 298 2.53 -12.54 5.46
CA ASP A 298 2.15 -12.09 4.11
C ASP A 298 3.36 -11.76 3.24
N ILE A 299 4.42 -11.20 3.84
CA ILE A 299 5.69 -10.92 3.17
C ILE A 299 6.37 -12.22 2.73
N VAL A 300 6.43 -13.24 3.59
CA VAL A 300 7.02 -14.52 3.25
C VAL A 300 6.19 -15.25 2.19
N ASP A 301 4.86 -15.24 2.30
CA ASP A 301 3.96 -15.89 1.33
C ASP A 301 3.96 -15.20 -0.05
N SER A 302 4.03 -13.87 -0.05
CA SER A 302 4.26 -13.09 -1.28
C SER A 302 5.58 -13.45 -1.92
N THR A 303 6.64 -13.57 -1.11
CA THR A 303 7.98 -13.94 -1.59
C THR A 303 7.98 -15.35 -2.19
N ILE A 304 7.34 -16.33 -1.55
CA ILE A 304 7.17 -17.68 -2.11
C ILE A 304 6.55 -17.61 -3.50
N SER A 305 5.43 -16.88 -3.63
CA SER A 305 4.68 -16.77 -4.88
C SER A 305 5.48 -16.09 -5.98
N ILE A 306 6.12 -14.95 -5.67
CA ILE A 306 6.94 -14.18 -6.61
C ILE A 306 8.12 -15.03 -7.09
N THR A 307 8.84 -15.64 -6.15
CA THR A 307 10.05 -16.40 -6.47
C THR A 307 9.75 -17.65 -7.30
N ASP A 308 8.58 -18.27 -7.11
CA ASP A 308 8.12 -19.41 -7.90
C ASP A 308 7.73 -18.99 -9.31
N VAL A 309 6.90 -17.96 -9.44
CA VAL A 309 6.44 -17.44 -10.74
C VAL A 309 7.61 -16.97 -11.59
N MET A 310 8.55 -16.23 -11.00
CA MET A 310 9.70 -15.66 -11.69
C MET A 310 10.91 -16.60 -11.74
N THR A 311 10.84 -17.81 -11.16
CA THR A 311 11.96 -18.76 -11.12
C THR A 311 13.26 -18.14 -10.54
N ILE A 312 13.12 -17.28 -9.52
CA ILE A 312 14.25 -16.55 -8.91
C ILE A 312 15.25 -17.51 -8.25
N HIS A 313 14.75 -18.61 -7.70
CA HIS A 313 15.48 -19.67 -7.04
C HIS A 313 16.72 -20.14 -7.81
N GLU A 314 16.64 -20.23 -9.13
CA GLU A 314 17.68 -20.80 -9.98
C GLU A 314 18.95 -19.96 -10.05
N MET A 315 18.86 -18.65 -9.75
CA MET A 315 19.96 -17.69 -9.87
C MET A 315 20.25 -16.89 -8.60
N CYS A 316 19.39 -17.00 -7.59
CA CYS A 316 19.52 -16.24 -6.36
C CYS A 316 20.61 -16.86 -5.47
N ASN A 317 21.51 -16.03 -4.95
CA ASN A 317 22.47 -16.45 -3.94
C ASN A 317 21.75 -16.70 -2.58
N PRO A 318 22.25 -17.63 -1.75
CA PRO A 318 21.65 -17.91 -0.44
C PRO A 318 21.58 -16.68 0.49
N ASP A 319 22.52 -15.74 0.35
CA ASP A 319 22.66 -14.56 1.19
C ASP A 319 21.60 -13.48 0.95
N GLN A 320 20.77 -13.60 -0.08
CA GLN A 320 19.77 -12.58 -0.42
C GLN A 320 18.55 -12.68 0.49
N PHE A 321 17.93 -13.85 0.58
CA PHE A 321 16.74 -14.09 1.43
C PHE A 321 16.74 -15.46 2.12
N TYR A 322 17.49 -16.44 1.61
CA TYR A 322 17.44 -17.82 2.14
C TYR A 322 18.07 -17.90 3.53
N VAL A 323 19.28 -17.37 3.71
CA VAL A 323 19.98 -17.35 5.01
C VAL A 323 19.15 -16.58 6.05
N GLN A 324 18.55 -15.46 5.66
CA GLN A 324 17.63 -14.67 6.49
C GLN A 324 16.43 -15.52 6.92
N SER A 325 15.82 -16.25 5.99
CA SER A 325 14.71 -17.16 6.27
C SER A 325 15.09 -18.22 7.30
N CYS A 326 16.25 -18.85 7.15
CA CYS A 326 16.77 -19.84 8.09
C CYS A 326 16.98 -19.25 9.49
N LYS A 327 17.57 -18.05 9.60
CA LYS A 327 17.80 -17.39 10.90
C LYS A 327 16.51 -16.98 11.59
N MET A 328 15.55 -16.45 10.84
CA MET A 328 14.22 -16.13 11.36
C MET A 328 13.53 -17.39 11.87
N TRP A 329 13.56 -18.48 11.10
CA TRP A 329 13.00 -19.76 11.50
C TRP A 329 13.65 -20.32 12.78
N LYS A 330 15.00 -20.34 12.84
CA LYS A 330 15.78 -20.76 14.01
C LYS A 330 15.40 -19.94 15.25
N THR A 331 15.24 -18.64 15.10
CA THR A 331 14.84 -17.75 16.20
C THR A 331 13.45 -18.09 16.72
N LEU A 332 12.46 -18.25 15.84
CA LEU A 332 11.10 -18.64 16.23
C LEU A 332 11.09 -20.02 16.90
N HIS A 333 11.93 -20.95 16.43
CA HIS A 333 12.07 -22.26 17.04
C HIS A 333 12.50 -22.14 18.51
N CYS A 334 13.59 -21.40 18.78
CA CYS A 334 14.10 -21.19 20.14
C CYS A 334 13.18 -20.35 21.04
N MET A 335 12.39 -19.42 20.48
CA MET A 335 11.45 -18.61 21.27
C MET A 335 10.37 -19.45 21.98
N ARG A 336 10.01 -20.60 21.41
CA ARG A 336 8.99 -21.51 21.96
C ARG A 336 9.39 -22.12 23.32
N ASP A 337 10.67 -22.10 23.65
CA ASP A 337 11.19 -22.61 24.92
C ASP A 337 11.12 -21.57 26.07
N CYS A 338 10.90 -20.28 25.76
CA CYS A 338 10.93 -19.19 26.75
C CYS A 338 9.55 -18.67 27.20
N SER A 339 8.45 -18.95 26.49
CA SER A 339 7.17 -18.24 26.66
C SER A 339 6.22 -18.80 27.73
N LYS A 340 6.65 -19.72 28.60
CA LYS A 340 5.79 -20.26 29.69
C LYS A 340 5.46 -19.28 30.82
N THR A 341 5.78 -17.98 30.68
CA THR A 341 5.62 -16.99 31.74
C THR A 341 5.25 -15.61 31.19
N SER A 342 4.01 -15.40 30.71
CA SER A 342 3.19 -14.20 31.00
C SER A 342 1.86 -14.12 30.20
N VAL A 343 0.92 -13.43 30.85
CA VAL A 343 -0.52 -13.13 30.67
C VAL A 343 -1.09 -12.87 29.25
N GLU A 344 -2.20 -13.59 28.99
CA GLU A 344 -3.52 -13.30 28.35
C GLU A 344 -3.69 -12.37 27.13
N LEU A 345 -4.46 -12.90 26.15
CA LEU A 345 -5.00 -12.36 24.89
C LEU A 345 -3.99 -12.10 23.76
N ASP A 346 -2.95 -11.29 23.94
CA ASP A 346 -1.95 -11.06 22.86
C ASP A 346 -1.05 -12.29 22.62
N ALA A 347 -0.98 -13.20 23.60
CA ALA A 347 -0.15 -14.40 23.52
C ALA A 347 -0.70 -15.46 22.55
N GLU A 348 -2.02 -15.58 22.40
CA GLU A 348 -2.64 -16.55 21.50
C GLU A 348 -2.47 -16.13 20.04
N ASP A 349 -2.72 -14.86 19.74
CA ASP A 349 -2.50 -14.29 18.41
C ASP A 349 -1.02 -14.36 18.02
N LEU A 350 -0.11 -14.02 18.95
CA LEU A 350 1.33 -14.12 18.72
C LEU A 350 1.79 -15.57 18.51
N GLU A 351 1.25 -16.53 19.25
CA GLU A 351 1.54 -17.96 19.05
C GLU A 351 1.03 -18.44 17.69
N GLN A 352 -0.18 -18.04 17.30
CA GLN A 352 -0.76 -18.38 16.00
C GLN A 352 0.07 -17.80 14.85
N VAL A 353 0.43 -16.51 14.92
CA VAL A 353 1.28 -15.85 13.92
C VAL A 353 2.65 -16.52 13.87
N SER A 354 3.25 -16.86 15.01
CA SER A 354 4.53 -17.58 15.06
C SER A 354 4.47 -18.95 14.39
N LEU A 355 3.37 -19.69 14.58
CA LEU A 355 3.12 -20.98 13.95
C LEU A 355 2.97 -20.86 12.42
N GLN A 356 2.15 -19.92 11.98
CA GLN A 356 1.96 -19.63 10.56
C GLN A 356 3.27 -19.20 9.90
N LEU A 357 4.00 -18.29 10.54
CA LEU A 357 5.29 -17.80 10.06
C LEU A 357 6.32 -18.93 9.97
N LYS A 358 6.38 -19.85 10.94
CA LYS A 358 7.25 -21.03 10.84
C LYS A 358 6.91 -21.90 9.64
N ALA A 359 5.63 -22.14 9.39
CA ALA A 359 5.19 -22.94 8.24
C ALA A 359 5.55 -22.26 6.91
N SER A 360 5.28 -20.96 6.77
CA SER A 360 5.64 -20.17 5.59
C SER A 360 7.15 -20.13 5.37
N LEU A 361 7.96 -19.91 6.41
CA LEU A 361 9.42 -19.94 6.32
C LEU A 361 9.94 -21.33 5.94
N SER A 362 9.42 -22.40 6.55
CA SER A 362 9.78 -23.78 6.19
C SER A 362 9.52 -24.06 4.72
N LYS A 363 8.36 -23.64 4.22
CA LYS A 363 7.99 -23.76 2.81
C LYS A 363 8.97 -22.99 1.92
N LEU A 364 9.26 -21.73 2.21
CA LEU A 364 10.22 -20.93 1.43
C LEU A 364 11.62 -21.56 1.39
N ILE A 365 12.12 -22.01 2.53
CA ILE A 365 13.41 -22.71 2.65
C ILE A 365 13.44 -23.96 1.76
N PHE A 366 12.41 -24.80 1.84
CA PHE A 366 12.39 -26.06 1.09
C PHE A 366 12.19 -25.87 -0.41
N ILE A 367 11.40 -24.88 -0.84
CA ILE A 367 11.28 -24.54 -2.26
C ILE A 367 12.64 -24.04 -2.79
N TYR A 368 13.37 -23.23 -2.01
CA TYR A 368 14.74 -22.83 -2.35
C TYR A 368 15.65 -24.04 -2.54
N ILE A 369 15.75 -24.95 -1.57
CA ILE A 369 16.60 -26.15 -1.70
C ILE A 369 16.17 -27.03 -2.89
N ALA A 370 14.86 -27.13 -3.16
CA ALA A 370 14.34 -27.90 -4.27
C ALA A 370 14.78 -27.35 -5.64
N LYS A 371 14.92 -26.03 -5.78
CA LYS A 371 15.07 -25.34 -7.07
C LYS A 371 16.37 -24.54 -7.25
N CYS A 372 17.18 -24.35 -6.21
CA CYS A 372 18.41 -23.58 -6.30
C CYS A 372 19.45 -24.19 -7.25
N GLY A 373 20.37 -23.36 -7.75
CA GLY A 373 21.55 -23.81 -8.49
C GLY A 373 22.35 -24.87 -7.73
N VAL A 374 23.03 -25.76 -8.45
CA VAL A 374 23.80 -26.86 -7.84
C VAL A 374 24.97 -26.30 -7.01
N GLU A 375 25.53 -25.18 -7.44
CA GLU A 375 26.56 -24.38 -6.79
C GLU A 375 26.13 -23.86 -5.42
N HIS A 376 24.85 -23.61 -5.19
CA HIS A 376 24.31 -23.07 -3.93
C HIS A 376 23.70 -24.15 -3.03
N LEU A 377 23.55 -25.37 -3.53
CA LEU A 377 22.89 -26.45 -2.79
C LEU A 377 23.65 -26.81 -1.51
N LEU A 378 24.98 -26.81 -1.55
CA LEU A 378 25.80 -27.14 -0.38
C LEU A 378 25.58 -26.11 0.74
N ASP A 379 25.84 -24.84 0.44
CA ASP A 379 25.65 -23.75 1.38
C ASP A 379 24.23 -23.73 1.95
N ALA A 380 23.24 -24.02 1.10
CA ALA A 380 21.84 -24.11 1.53
C ALA A 380 21.60 -25.24 2.54
N LEU A 381 22.16 -26.43 2.29
CA LEU A 381 22.00 -27.59 3.18
C LEU A 381 22.75 -27.40 4.50
N ASP A 382 23.92 -26.78 4.48
CA ASP A 382 24.70 -26.50 5.69
C ASP A 382 23.92 -25.60 6.66
N GLU A 383 23.17 -24.62 6.15
CA GLU A 383 22.33 -23.74 6.96
C GLU A 383 21.19 -24.45 7.71
N VAL A 384 20.68 -25.56 7.19
CA VAL A 384 19.52 -26.28 7.75
C VAL A 384 19.88 -27.61 8.39
N THR A 385 21.14 -28.05 8.34
CA THR A 385 21.55 -29.41 8.72
C THR A 385 21.10 -29.80 10.12
N GLU A 386 21.21 -28.90 11.10
CA GLU A 386 20.84 -29.16 12.50
C GLU A 386 19.32 -29.23 12.74
N TYR A 387 18.53 -28.64 11.86
CA TYR A 387 17.08 -28.48 12.02
C TYR A 387 16.29 -29.10 10.85
N TYR A 388 16.93 -29.95 10.05
CA TYR A 388 16.37 -30.41 8.78
C TYR A 388 15.04 -31.14 8.98
N ASP A 389 15.00 -32.05 9.96
CA ASP A 389 13.81 -32.88 10.22
C ASP A 389 12.66 -32.03 10.79
N GLU A 390 12.97 -31.07 11.65
CA GLU A 390 12.00 -30.13 12.21
C GLU A 390 11.43 -29.21 11.13
N ILE A 391 12.27 -28.62 10.28
CA ILE A 391 11.82 -27.77 9.16
C ILE A 391 10.97 -28.62 8.20
N SER A 392 11.44 -29.82 7.84
CA SER A 392 10.73 -30.75 6.97
C SER A 392 9.34 -31.12 7.50
N SER A 393 9.18 -31.26 8.82
CA SER A 393 7.90 -31.61 9.43
C SER A 393 6.81 -30.55 9.26
N GLN A 394 7.19 -29.31 8.94
CA GLN A 394 6.29 -28.17 8.75
C GLN A 394 5.93 -27.92 7.27
N VAL A 395 6.49 -28.70 6.33
CA VAL A 395 6.23 -28.55 4.90
C VAL A 395 5.15 -29.54 4.48
N GLU A 396 4.00 -29.03 4.04
CA GLU A 396 2.86 -29.88 3.62
C GLU A 396 2.99 -30.39 2.17
N ASP A 397 3.81 -29.74 1.33
CA ASP A 397 3.97 -30.10 -0.08
C ASP A 397 4.88 -31.34 -0.26
N GLU A 398 4.25 -32.51 -0.44
CA GLU A 398 4.94 -33.79 -0.66
C GLU A 398 5.87 -33.77 -1.88
N SER A 399 5.55 -32.98 -2.92
CA SER A 399 6.36 -32.91 -4.15
C SER A 399 7.68 -32.19 -3.90
N VAL A 400 7.64 -31.12 -3.10
CA VAL A 400 8.81 -30.36 -2.66
C VAL A 400 9.67 -31.25 -1.77
N LEU A 401 9.07 -31.93 -0.78
CA LEU A 401 9.77 -32.87 0.12
C LEU A 401 10.48 -34.00 -0.64
N ALA A 402 9.81 -34.61 -1.62
CA ALA A 402 10.40 -35.67 -2.44
C ALA A 402 11.58 -35.16 -3.27
N THR A 403 11.46 -33.94 -3.82
CA THR A 403 12.51 -33.29 -4.61
C THR A 403 13.74 -32.97 -3.77
N VAL A 404 13.55 -32.35 -2.60
CA VAL A 404 14.64 -32.07 -1.65
C VAL A 404 15.32 -33.36 -1.22
N SER A 405 14.55 -34.37 -0.82
CA SER A 405 15.09 -35.68 -0.41
C SER A 405 15.94 -36.35 -1.50
N LYS A 406 15.52 -36.25 -2.76
CA LYS A 406 16.30 -36.73 -3.92
C LYS A 406 17.60 -35.95 -4.10
N ARG A 407 17.56 -34.61 -3.99
CA ARG A 407 18.74 -33.74 -4.09
C ARG A 407 19.76 -34.02 -2.98
N VAL A 408 19.29 -34.12 -1.74
CA VAL A 408 20.12 -34.46 -0.56
C VAL A 408 20.78 -35.83 -0.71
N SER A 409 20.03 -36.84 -1.16
CA SER A 409 20.57 -38.19 -1.36
C SER A 409 21.63 -38.23 -2.46
N SER A 410 21.39 -37.52 -3.57
CA SER A 410 22.34 -37.39 -4.67
C SER A 410 23.63 -36.70 -4.21
N TYR A 411 23.51 -35.66 -3.37
CA TYR A 411 24.65 -34.96 -2.79
C TYR A 411 25.48 -35.86 -1.86
N ARG A 412 24.84 -36.54 -0.91
CA ARG A 412 25.51 -37.47 0.02
C ARG A 412 26.25 -38.61 -0.70
N THR A 413 25.76 -39.04 -1.86
CA THR A 413 26.42 -40.06 -2.69
C THR A 413 27.68 -39.50 -3.35
N ARG A 414 27.62 -38.29 -3.92
CA ARG A 414 28.78 -37.63 -4.56
C ARG A 414 29.89 -37.30 -3.57
N LEU A 415 29.55 -36.90 -2.34
CA LEU A 415 30.55 -36.66 -1.29
C LEU A 415 31.34 -37.94 -0.96
N LYS A 416 30.67 -39.09 -0.85
CA LYS A 416 31.34 -40.37 -0.60
C LYS A 416 32.29 -40.74 -1.74
N GLU A 417 31.85 -40.57 -2.99
CA GLU A 417 32.68 -40.81 -4.18
C GLU A 417 33.90 -39.88 -4.27
N SER A 418 33.81 -38.64 -3.76
CA SER A 418 34.92 -37.69 -3.74
C SER A 418 35.92 -37.85 -2.59
N VAL A 419 35.52 -38.52 -1.50
CA VAL A 419 36.40 -38.82 -0.34
C VAL A 419 37.17 -40.13 -0.55
N ASP A 420 36.69 -41.00 -1.45
CA ASP A 420 37.34 -42.25 -1.84
C ASP A 420 38.29 -42.12 -3.06
N CYS A 421 38.60 -40.89 -3.49
CA CYS A 421 39.66 -40.54 -4.45
C CYS A 421 40.78 -39.77 -3.75
#